data_AF-A0A3C0IMW2-F1
#
_entry.id   AF-A0A3C0IMW2-F1
#
_cell.length_a   1.000
_cell.length_b   1.000
_cell.length_c   1.000
_cell.angle_alpha   90.00
_cell.angle_beta   90.00
_cell.angle_gamma   90.00
#
_symmetry.space_group_name_H-M   'P 1'
#
loop_
_entity.id
_entity.type
_entity.pdbx_description
1 polymer ?
#
loop_
_entity_poly.entity_id
_entity_poly.type
_entity_poly.pdbx_seq_one_letter_code
_entity_poly.pdbx_strand_id
1 'polypeptide(L)'
;NANGTEAGQSKAVIIPFDNHRSLISDPSGSIFINTQMDRARVSGDTVNLSIAFAQPMPVAGLLSTPMNHFIISNQRRGYEVHLPGYLPTDKADASLFGQWSDNTSPQNNRYYLAKDNSPWAINFLQKFTHPTETSNIKDAYLRYMNWVNSGGTTNTDWYSNTGAGYRNNALIYTK
;
A
#
# COMPACT_ATOMS: atom_id res chain seq x y z
N ASN A 1 13.75 11.92 -17.04
CA ASN A 1 15.02 11.17 -17.13
C ASN A 1 14.99 10.44 -18.45
N ALA A 2 16.08 10.39 -19.21
CA ALA A 2 16.03 9.81 -20.57
C ALA A 2 15.79 8.28 -20.58
N ASN A 3 16.00 7.61 -19.44
CA ASN A 3 15.86 6.17 -19.26
C ASN A 3 14.48 5.70 -18.77
N GLY A 4 13.46 6.57 -18.83
CA GLY A 4 12.09 6.22 -18.43
C GLY A 4 11.81 6.18 -16.93
N THR A 5 12.82 6.37 -16.07
CA THR A 5 12.58 6.59 -14.64
C THR A 5 12.23 8.04 -14.36
N GLU A 6 11.67 8.30 -13.18
CA GLU A 6 11.40 9.65 -12.78
C GLU A 6 12.70 10.48 -12.64
N ALA A 7 12.70 11.70 -13.20
CA ALA A 7 13.83 12.63 -13.11
C ALA A 7 13.98 13.21 -11.69
N GLY A 8 15.22 13.54 -11.31
CA GLY A 8 15.50 14.22 -10.04
C GLY A 8 15.34 13.30 -8.83
N GLN A 9 15.78 12.04 -8.98
CA GLN A 9 15.74 11.02 -7.94
C GLN A 9 17.13 10.38 -7.80
N SER A 10 17.55 10.16 -6.56
CA SER A 10 18.79 9.49 -6.15
C SER A 10 18.72 7.98 -6.40
N LYS A 11 17.50 7.43 -6.42
CA LYS A 11 17.18 6.04 -6.73
C LYS A 11 16.30 5.96 -7.97
N ALA A 12 16.27 4.81 -8.63
CA ALA A 12 15.32 4.56 -9.72
C ALA A 12 13.89 4.54 -9.15
N VAL A 13 13.05 5.48 -9.60
CA VAL A 13 11.62 5.53 -9.30
C VAL A 13 10.85 5.27 -10.58
N ILE A 14 9.95 4.29 -10.54
CA ILE A 14 9.11 3.86 -11.67
C ILE A 14 7.66 4.12 -11.29
N ILE A 15 6.97 4.93 -12.09
CA ILE A 15 5.54 5.21 -11.95
C ILE A 15 4.84 4.52 -13.13
N PRO A 16 4.25 3.33 -12.93
CA PRO A 16 3.66 2.57 -14.03
C PRO A 16 2.40 3.22 -14.61
N PHE A 17 1.72 4.06 -13.83
CA PHE A 17 0.53 4.79 -14.22
C PHE A 17 0.34 6.00 -13.32
N ASP A 18 -0.11 7.12 -13.88
CA ASP A 18 -0.37 8.34 -13.11
C ASP A 18 -1.77 8.36 -12.48
N ASN A 19 -2.69 7.59 -13.06
CA ASN A 19 -4.08 7.51 -12.62
C ASN A 19 -4.58 6.06 -12.71
N HIS A 20 -4.92 5.47 -11.57
CA HIS A 20 -5.47 4.12 -11.51
C HIS A 20 -6.75 3.95 -12.34
N ARG A 21 -7.49 5.04 -12.59
CA ARG A 21 -8.72 5.01 -13.39
C ARG A 21 -8.51 4.62 -14.85
N SER A 22 -7.30 4.79 -15.37
CA SER A 22 -6.94 4.32 -16.70
C SER A 22 -6.84 2.79 -16.78
N LEU A 23 -6.72 2.11 -15.63
CA LEU A 23 -6.61 0.66 -15.53
C LEU A 23 -7.88 0.00 -15.01
N ILE A 24 -8.58 0.68 -14.09
CA ILE A 24 -9.82 0.19 -13.52
C ILE A 24 -10.73 1.37 -13.20
N SER A 25 -11.96 1.35 -13.71
CA SER A 25 -12.96 2.37 -13.42
C SER A 25 -14.34 1.74 -13.27
N ASP A 26 -15.18 2.37 -12.45
CA ASP A 26 -16.59 2.02 -12.33
C ASP A 26 -17.38 2.77 -13.44
N PRO A 27 -18.11 2.07 -14.32
CA PRO A 27 -18.89 2.69 -15.39
C PRO A 27 -19.94 3.71 -14.91
N SER A 28 -20.39 3.62 -13.65
CA SER A 28 -21.31 4.58 -13.04
C SER A 28 -20.63 5.88 -12.58
N GLY A 29 -19.31 5.98 -12.71
CA GLY A 29 -18.54 7.15 -12.26
C GLY A 29 -18.22 7.16 -10.77
N SER A 30 -18.42 6.04 -10.06
CA SER A 30 -18.05 5.89 -8.64
C SER A 30 -16.61 6.30 -8.37
N ILE A 31 -16.37 6.83 -7.16
CA ILE A 31 -15.01 6.97 -6.62
C ILE A 31 -14.51 5.71 -5.91
N PHE A 32 -15.43 4.85 -5.48
CA PHE A 32 -15.13 3.57 -4.85
C PHE A 32 -15.22 2.46 -5.90
N ILE A 33 -14.19 1.62 -5.95
CA ILE A 33 -14.08 0.53 -6.94
C ILE A 33 -13.87 -0.76 -6.16
N ASN A 34 -14.77 -1.73 -6.35
CA ASN A 34 -14.69 -3.05 -5.72
C ASN A 34 -14.59 -3.04 -4.18
N THR A 35 -15.21 -2.07 -3.51
CA THR A 35 -15.27 -2.02 -2.02
C THR A 35 -16.70 -2.03 -1.49
N GLN A 36 -17.71 -1.81 -2.33
CA GLN A 36 -19.12 -1.73 -1.92
C GLN A 36 -19.92 -2.95 -2.40
N MET A 37 -20.65 -3.60 -1.48
CA MET A 37 -21.40 -4.84 -1.75
C MET A 37 -22.70 -4.63 -2.53
N ASP A 38 -23.21 -3.42 -2.60
CA ASP A 38 -24.39 -3.04 -3.40
C ASP A 38 -24.04 -2.74 -4.87
N ARG A 39 -22.75 -2.65 -5.21
CA ARG A 39 -22.27 -2.39 -6.59
C ARG A 39 -21.77 -3.65 -7.28
N ALA A 40 -21.84 -3.65 -8.61
CA ALA A 40 -21.24 -4.71 -9.41
C ALA A 40 -19.71 -4.65 -9.32
N ARG A 41 -19.06 -5.82 -9.26
CA ARG A 41 -17.60 -5.90 -9.33
C ARG A 41 -17.15 -5.57 -10.75
N VAL A 42 -16.13 -4.74 -10.87
CA VAL A 42 -15.48 -4.41 -12.15
C VAL A 42 -14.11 -5.07 -12.24
N SER A 43 -13.68 -5.40 -13.45
CA SER A 43 -12.35 -5.93 -13.73
C SER A 43 -11.44 -4.81 -14.20
N GLY A 44 -10.19 -4.82 -13.74
CA GLY A 44 -9.16 -3.92 -14.23
C GLY A 44 -8.26 -4.58 -15.28
N ASP A 45 -7.42 -3.77 -15.89
CA ASP A 45 -6.37 -4.19 -16.81
C ASP A 45 -5.01 -4.31 -16.11
N THR A 46 -4.03 -4.92 -16.78
CA THR A 46 -2.67 -5.15 -16.28
C THR A 46 -1.68 -4.15 -16.88
N VAL A 47 -0.80 -3.59 -16.04
CA VAL A 47 0.37 -2.84 -16.53
C VAL A 47 1.56 -3.78 -16.67
N ASN A 48 2.10 -3.86 -17.88
CA ASN A 48 3.32 -4.59 -18.16
C ASN A 48 4.52 -3.63 -18.16
N LEU A 49 5.52 -3.93 -17.33
CA LEU A 49 6.76 -3.16 -17.24
C LEU A 49 7.92 -3.99 -17.80
N SER A 50 8.72 -3.38 -18.67
CA SER A 50 10.00 -3.94 -19.14
C SER A 50 11.14 -3.09 -18.60
N ILE A 51 11.97 -3.67 -17.74
CA ILE A 51 13.09 -2.99 -17.09
C ILE A 51 14.40 -3.57 -17.63
N ALA A 52 15.17 -2.75 -18.32
CA ALA A 52 16.51 -3.09 -18.78
C ALA A 52 17.56 -2.55 -17.80
N PHE A 53 18.36 -3.45 -17.22
CA PHE A 53 19.47 -3.05 -16.37
C PHE A 53 20.70 -2.68 -17.21
N ALA A 54 21.44 -1.65 -16.79
CA ALA A 54 22.67 -1.25 -17.46
C ALA A 54 23.77 -2.32 -17.38
N GLN A 55 23.73 -3.16 -16.34
CA GLN A 55 24.60 -4.31 -16.16
C GLN A 55 23.74 -5.55 -15.84
N PRO A 56 24.10 -6.75 -16.32
CA PRO A 56 23.37 -7.97 -15.99
C PRO A 56 23.25 -8.15 -14.47
N MET A 57 22.03 -8.45 -14.01
CA MET A 57 21.76 -8.74 -12.61
C MET A 57 21.28 -10.19 -12.45
N PRO A 58 21.82 -10.96 -11.50
CA PRO A 58 21.30 -12.29 -11.19
C PRO A 58 19.85 -12.23 -10.72
N VAL A 59 19.00 -13.15 -11.22
CA VAL A 59 17.57 -13.22 -10.87
C VAL A 59 17.35 -13.34 -9.36
N ALA A 60 18.21 -14.11 -8.66
CA ALA A 60 18.15 -14.23 -7.20
C ALA A 60 18.33 -12.88 -6.47
N GLY A 61 19.17 -11.99 -7.02
CA GLY A 61 19.36 -10.64 -6.48
C GLY A 61 18.13 -9.76 -6.71
N LEU A 62 17.46 -9.92 -7.85
CA LEU A 62 16.23 -9.18 -8.14
C LEU A 62 15.09 -9.60 -7.20
N LEU A 63 14.88 -10.91 -7.01
CA LEU A 63 13.80 -11.45 -6.17
C LEU A 63 13.99 -11.18 -4.66
N SER A 64 15.23 -10.93 -4.24
CA SER A 64 15.57 -10.60 -2.85
C SER A 64 15.65 -9.10 -2.58
N THR A 65 15.56 -8.26 -3.61
CA THR A 65 15.62 -6.80 -3.43
C THR A 65 14.28 -6.29 -2.88
N PRO A 66 14.26 -5.71 -1.66
CA PRO A 66 13.03 -5.13 -1.13
C PRO A 66 12.63 -3.91 -1.96
N MET A 67 11.49 -4.02 -2.64
CA MET A 67 10.93 -2.92 -3.43
C MET A 67 10.20 -1.94 -2.50
N ASN A 68 10.53 -0.66 -2.62
CA ASN A 68 9.86 0.41 -1.90
C ASN A 68 8.58 0.82 -2.64
N HIS A 69 7.50 0.07 -2.42
CA HIS A 69 6.19 0.42 -2.98
C HIS A 69 5.60 1.65 -2.29
N PHE A 70 5.00 2.53 -3.09
CA PHE A 70 4.32 3.73 -2.60
C PHE A 70 3.19 4.15 -3.54
N ILE A 71 2.31 5.01 -3.04
CA ILE A 71 1.26 5.67 -3.82
C ILE A 71 1.37 7.19 -3.71
N ILE A 72 0.89 7.91 -4.73
CA ILE A 72 0.81 9.37 -4.74
C ILE A 72 -0.65 9.77 -4.52
N SER A 73 -0.91 10.50 -3.43
CA SER A 73 -2.26 10.90 -3.04
C SER A 73 -2.77 12.08 -3.88
N ASN A 74 -3.92 11.89 -4.51
CA ASN A 74 -4.64 12.92 -5.25
C ASN A 74 -3.78 13.60 -6.34
N GLN A 75 -2.87 12.85 -6.97
CA GLN A 75 -1.96 13.34 -8.01
C GLN A 75 -1.05 14.51 -7.58
N ARG A 76 -0.93 14.76 -6.27
CA ARG A 76 -0.03 15.79 -5.73
C ARG A 76 1.32 15.14 -5.53
N ARG A 77 2.29 15.44 -6.39
CA ARG A 77 3.53 14.64 -6.48
C ARG A 77 4.20 14.39 -5.13
N GLY A 78 4.38 15.40 -4.27
CA GLY A 78 5.05 15.22 -2.96
C GLY A 78 4.24 14.46 -1.89
N TYR A 79 2.98 14.10 -2.15
CA TYR A 79 2.11 13.45 -1.18
C TYR A 79 2.22 11.94 -1.32
N GLU A 80 3.28 11.39 -0.77
CA GLU A 80 3.59 9.96 -0.86
C GLU A 80 3.07 9.20 0.38
N VAL A 81 2.64 7.95 0.17
CA VAL A 81 2.36 6.99 1.25
C VAL A 81 3.12 5.70 0.93
N HIS A 82 3.97 5.26 1.86
CA HIS A 82 4.80 4.06 1.71
C HIS A 82 4.45 2.99 2.75
N LEU A 83 5.06 1.83 2.59
CA LEU A 83 5.12 0.80 3.63
C LEU A 83 5.86 1.31 4.88
N PRO A 84 5.52 0.81 6.08
CA PRO A 84 6.17 1.19 7.33
C PRO A 84 7.69 1.05 7.29
N GLY A 85 8.41 2.06 7.78
CA GLY A 85 9.87 2.07 7.86
C GLY A 85 10.61 2.26 6.53
N TYR A 86 9.90 2.31 5.40
CA TYR A 86 10.52 2.68 4.13
C TYR A 86 10.73 4.19 4.03
N LEU A 87 11.79 4.60 3.36
CA LEU A 87 12.12 6.01 3.16
C LEU A 87 11.26 6.63 2.04
N PRO A 88 10.95 7.94 2.12
CA PRO A 88 10.40 8.69 0.99
C PRO A 88 11.27 8.63 -0.26
N THR A 89 10.70 9.00 -1.42
CA THR A 89 11.51 9.41 -2.56
C THR A 89 12.08 10.82 -2.38
N ASP A 90 13.01 11.25 -3.22
CA ASP A 90 13.60 12.60 -3.14
C ASP A 90 12.55 13.72 -3.39
N LYS A 91 11.38 13.36 -3.92
CA LYS A 91 10.28 14.30 -4.20
C LYS A 91 9.19 14.33 -3.14
N ALA A 92 9.28 13.52 -2.08
CA ALA A 92 8.32 13.60 -0.99
C ALA A 92 8.36 14.97 -0.32
N ASP A 93 7.19 15.50 0.02
CA ASP A 93 7.09 16.72 0.80
C ASP A 93 7.26 16.41 2.28
N ALA A 94 8.49 16.61 2.78
CA ALA A 94 8.83 16.36 4.17
C ALA A 94 8.08 17.26 5.18
N SER A 95 7.44 18.35 4.73
CA SER A 95 6.62 19.20 5.62
C SER A 95 5.36 18.50 6.14
N LEU A 96 4.94 17.42 5.46
CA LEU A 96 3.80 16.59 5.85
C LEU A 96 4.13 15.58 6.96
N PHE A 97 5.41 15.31 7.24
CA PHE A 97 5.80 14.33 8.24
C PHE A 97 5.47 14.79 9.65
N GLY A 98 4.88 13.88 10.44
CA GLY A 98 4.43 14.15 11.81
C GLY A 98 3.15 14.98 11.90
N GLN A 99 2.51 15.29 10.77
CA GLN A 99 1.25 16.04 10.74
C GLN A 99 0.03 15.15 10.99
N TRP A 100 -1.01 15.71 11.61
CA TRP A 100 -2.26 15.02 11.92
C TRP A 100 -2.06 13.68 12.65
N SER A 101 -2.39 12.56 12.00
CA SER A 101 -2.23 11.20 12.55
C SER A 101 -0.92 10.54 12.14
N ASP A 102 -0.17 11.13 11.20
CA ASP A 102 1.16 10.63 10.82
C ASP A 102 2.13 10.82 11.99
N ASN A 103 3.01 9.84 12.18
CA ASN A 103 4.02 9.83 13.21
C ASN A 103 5.40 9.54 12.60
N THR A 104 5.64 10.02 11.38
CA THR A 104 6.95 9.98 10.73
C THR A 104 7.89 10.94 11.46
N SER A 105 9.04 10.42 11.88
CA SER A 105 10.11 11.16 12.53
C SER A 105 11.45 10.65 11.98
N PRO A 106 12.05 11.37 11.01
CA PRO A 106 13.35 11.01 10.44
C PRO A 106 14.45 10.88 11.50
N GLN A 107 14.43 11.71 12.53
CA GLN A 107 15.40 11.72 13.63
C GLN A 107 15.37 10.41 14.44
N ASN A 108 14.20 9.75 14.50
CA ASN A 108 14.01 8.48 15.20
C ASN A 108 13.96 7.28 14.24
N ASN A 109 14.34 7.47 12.97
CA ASN A 109 14.24 6.46 11.92
C ASN A 109 12.85 5.80 11.83
N ARG A 110 11.79 6.61 12.00
CA ARG A 110 10.40 6.16 11.99
C ARG A 110 9.68 6.78 10.80
N TYR A 111 9.07 5.96 9.95
CA TYR A 111 8.42 6.43 8.72
C TYR A 111 7.10 5.71 8.45
N TYR A 112 6.11 6.47 7.97
CA TYR A 112 4.82 6.01 7.46
C TYR A 112 4.04 5.10 8.42
N LEU A 113 4.06 5.47 9.70
CA LEU A 113 3.26 4.87 10.75
C LEU A 113 2.39 5.95 11.39
N ALA A 114 1.16 5.60 11.74
CA ALA A 114 0.30 6.48 12.51
C ALA A 114 0.76 6.58 13.98
N LYS A 115 0.18 7.52 14.72
CA LYS A 115 0.44 7.73 16.16
C LYS A 115 0.08 6.52 17.02
N ASP A 116 -0.89 5.70 16.60
CA ASP A 116 -1.26 4.45 17.28
C ASP A 116 -0.44 3.23 16.80
N ASN A 117 0.68 3.47 16.09
CA ASN A 117 1.50 2.45 15.43
C ASN A 117 0.83 1.71 14.25
N SER A 118 -0.37 2.08 13.83
CA SER A 118 -0.97 1.47 12.64
C SER A 118 -0.16 1.82 11.38
N PRO A 119 0.07 0.85 10.48
CA PRO A 119 0.66 1.11 9.17
C PRO A 119 -0.32 1.85 8.24
N TRP A 120 0.21 2.74 7.40
CA TRP A 120 -0.58 3.33 6.31
C TRP A 120 -0.75 2.40 5.11
N ALA A 121 0.17 1.46 4.92
CA ALA A 121 0.13 0.47 3.85
C ALA A 121 0.62 -0.90 4.35
N ILE A 122 0.09 -1.98 3.79
CA ILE A 122 0.48 -3.36 4.12
C ILE A 122 0.73 -4.10 2.81
N ASN A 123 1.80 -4.89 2.77
CA ASN A 123 2.12 -5.75 1.64
C ASN A 123 1.82 -7.21 1.99
N PHE A 124 1.17 -7.92 1.07
CA PHE A 124 0.85 -9.34 1.22
C PHE A 124 1.45 -10.12 0.06
N LEU A 125 2.15 -11.22 0.37
CA LEU A 125 2.61 -12.19 -0.65
C LEU A 125 1.47 -13.09 -1.14
N GLN A 126 0.39 -13.19 -0.37
CA GLN A 126 -0.77 -14.00 -0.66
C GLN A 126 -2.01 -13.13 -0.82
N LYS A 127 -3.08 -13.73 -1.37
CA LYS A 127 -4.35 -13.03 -1.53
C LYS A 127 -4.86 -12.52 -0.18
N PHE A 128 -5.08 -11.22 -0.11
CA PHE A 128 -5.78 -10.56 0.99
C PHE A 128 -7.20 -10.20 0.54
N THR A 129 -8.18 -10.37 1.43
CA THR A 129 -9.56 -9.94 1.18
C THR A 129 -9.83 -8.68 1.99
N HIS A 130 -9.95 -7.52 1.35
CA HIS A 130 -10.11 -6.26 2.05
C HIS A 130 -11.51 -6.12 2.69
N PRO A 131 -11.64 -5.29 3.75
CA PRO A 131 -12.94 -4.90 4.28
C PRO A 131 -13.80 -4.19 3.25
N THR A 132 -15.12 -4.20 3.44
CA THR A 132 -16.03 -3.34 2.68
C THR A 132 -15.74 -1.87 2.97
N GLU A 133 -16.15 -0.99 2.05
CA GLU A 133 -15.98 0.46 2.18
C GLU A 133 -16.52 0.95 3.53
N THR A 134 -15.84 1.90 4.16
CA THR A 134 -16.13 2.44 5.51
C THR A 134 -16.04 1.45 6.69
N SER A 135 -15.86 0.15 6.45
CA SER A 135 -15.66 -0.82 7.52
C SER A 135 -14.24 -0.74 8.07
N ASN A 136 -14.12 -0.51 9.37
CA ASN A 136 -12.82 -0.43 10.02
C ASN A 136 -12.13 -1.80 9.98
N ILE A 137 -10.85 -1.83 9.57
CA ILE A 137 -10.05 -3.06 9.56
C ILE A 137 -9.95 -3.71 10.94
N LYS A 138 -9.99 -2.90 12.01
CA LYS A 138 -9.96 -3.36 13.41
C LYS A 138 -11.20 -4.21 13.76
N ASP A 139 -12.34 -3.92 13.12
CA ASP A 139 -13.61 -4.63 13.34
C ASP A 139 -13.77 -5.78 12.35
N ALA A 140 -13.22 -5.65 11.13
CA ALA A 140 -13.22 -6.70 10.12
C ALA A 140 -12.24 -7.84 10.46
N TYR A 141 -11.09 -7.51 11.05
CA TYR A 141 -10.02 -8.44 11.41
C TYR A 141 -9.69 -8.34 12.91
N LEU A 142 -10.27 -9.24 13.69
CA LEU A 142 -10.34 -9.16 15.15
C LEU A 142 -8.98 -9.34 15.87
N ARG A 143 -7.95 -9.79 15.13
CA ARG A 143 -6.57 -9.94 15.64
C ARG A 143 -5.64 -8.81 15.20
N TYR A 144 -6.12 -7.90 14.34
CA TYR A 144 -5.30 -6.84 13.75
C TYR A 144 -4.66 -5.93 14.80
N MET A 145 -5.41 -5.50 15.82
CA MET A 145 -4.86 -4.60 16.83
C MET A 145 -3.81 -5.25 17.73
N ASN A 146 -3.92 -6.55 18.00
CA ASN A 146 -2.87 -7.27 18.73
C ASN A 146 -1.56 -7.27 17.92
N TRP A 147 -1.67 -7.51 16.61
CA TRP A 147 -0.54 -7.43 15.69
C TRP A 147 0.07 -6.02 15.65
N VAL A 148 -0.74 -4.97 15.47
CA VAL A 148 -0.28 -3.56 15.49
C VAL A 148 0.42 -3.23 16.80
N ASN A 149 -0.20 -3.51 17.94
CA ASN A 149 0.33 -3.17 19.26
C ASN A 149 1.63 -3.92 19.59
N SER A 150 1.85 -5.10 19.00
CA SER A 150 3.07 -5.88 19.15
C SER A 150 4.23 -5.43 18.27
N GLY A 151 4.04 -4.40 17.43
CA GLY A 151 5.01 -4.05 16.39
C GLY A 151 5.15 -5.13 15.31
N GLY A 152 4.10 -5.92 15.10
CA GLY A 152 4.04 -6.96 14.09
C GLY A 152 4.67 -8.31 14.48
N THR A 153 4.90 -8.56 15.76
CA THR A 153 5.59 -9.76 16.26
C THR A 153 4.63 -10.86 16.72
N THR A 154 3.41 -10.51 17.15
CA THR A 154 2.36 -11.46 17.54
C THR A 154 1.19 -11.40 16.57
N ASN A 155 0.38 -12.46 16.51
CA ASN A 155 -0.74 -12.58 15.56
C ASN A 155 -0.29 -12.24 14.12
N THR A 156 0.85 -12.76 13.68
CA THR A 156 1.40 -12.49 12.33
C THR A 156 0.51 -13.01 11.20
N ASP A 157 -0.41 -13.90 11.55
CA ASP A 157 -1.50 -14.43 10.75
C ASP A 157 -2.85 -13.75 11.04
N TRP A 158 -2.87 -12.52 11.57
CA TRP A 158 -4.10 -11.80 11.95
C TRP A 158 -5.14 -11.73 10.83
N TYR A 159 -4.66 -11.77 9.58
CA TYR A 159 -5.47 -11.77 8.37
C TYR A 159 -5.94 -13.18 7.98
N SER A 160 -5.76 -14.22 8.78
CA SER A 160 -6.17 -15.60 8.46
C SER A 160 -7.70 -15.74 8.35
N ASN A 161 -8.16 -16.75 7.60
CA ASN A 161 -9.58 -17.13 7.47
C ASN A 161 -9.88 -18.56 7.95
N THR A 162 -8.91 -19.25 8.53
CA THR A 162 -9.03 -20.70 8.78
C THR A 162 -9.54 -21.05 10.17
N GLY A 163 -9.59 -20.09 11.09
CA GLY A 163 -10.05 -20.27 12.47
C GLY A 163 -11.17 -19.32 12.87
N ALA A 164 -11.99 -19.74 13.83
CA ALA A 164 -12.99 -18.87 14.45
C ALA A 164 -12.33 -17.67 15.17
N GLY A 165 -12.99 -16.51 15.15
CA GLY A 165 -12.52 -15.32 15.88
C GLY A 165 -11.36 -14.56 15.22
N TYR A 166 -11.08 -14.79 13.94
CA TYR A 166 -10.13 -13.97 13.16
C TYR A 166 -10.81 -12.83 12.41
N ARG A 167 -12.02 -13.07 11.87
CA ARG A 167 -12.70 -12.11 10.99
C ARG A 167 -14.16 -11.95 11.35
N ASN A 168 -14.67 -10.74 11.15
CA ASN A 168 -16.10 -10.48 11.01
C ASN A 168 -16.47 -10.50 9.52
N ASN A 169 -17.01 -11.62 9.04
CA ASN A 169 -17.29 -11.80 7.61
C ASN A 169 -18.36 -10.85 7.06
N ALA A 170 -19.19 -10.23 7.90
CA ALA A 170 -20.15 -9.23 7.46
C ALA A 170 -19.48 -7.93 6.97
N LEU A 171 -18.21 -7.71 7.34
CA LEU A 171 -17.43 -6.53 6.99
C LEU A 171 -16.40 -6.82 5.88
N ILE A 172 -16.42 -8.00 5.27
CA ILE A 172 -15.46 -8.41 4.24
C ILE A 172 -16.08 -8.26 2.86
N TYR A 173 -15.32 -7.71 1.91
CA TYR A 173 -15.74 -7.64 0.51
C TYR A 173 -15.61 -9.02 -0.15
N THR A 174 -16.74 -9.66 -0.48
CA THR A 174 -16.79 -11.07 -0.92
C THR A 174 -17.10 -11.28 -2.40
N LYS A 175 -17.19 -10.22 -3.20
CA LYS A 175 -17.42 -10.30 -4.65
C LYS A 175 -16.14 -10.51 -5.46
#